data_AF-A0A2T9KCN6-F1
#
_entry.id   AF-A0A2T9KCN6-F1
#
_cell.length_a   1.000
_cell.length_b   1.000
_cell.length_c   1.000
_cell.angle_alpha   90.00
_cell.angle_beta   90.00
_cell.angle_gamma   90.00
#
_symmetry.space_group_name_H-M   'P 1'
#
loop_
_entity.id
_entity.type
_entity.pdbx_description
1 polymer ?
#
loop_
_entity_poly.entity_id
_entity_poly.type
_entity_poly.pdbx_seq_one_letter_code
_entity_poly.pdbx_strand_id
1 'polypeptide(L)' 'MRSADRAFAFSLRRSAAAWHWSVDEAGMVVASGSASSRALAAALIIREICSRSRPHAASSIEQAA' A
#
# COMPACT_ATOMS: atom_id res chain seq x y z
N MET A 1 10.06 4.82 23.54
CA MET A 1 9.57 5.52 22.34
C MET A 1 8.98 4.45 21.42
N ARG A 2 7.66 4.21 21.46
CA ARG A 2 7.03 3.21 20.57
C ARG A 2 7.11 3.79 19.16
N SER A 3 7.78 3.09 18.24
CA SER A 3 7.66 3.39 16.81
C SER A 3 6.16 3.49 16.51
N ALA A 4 5.70 4.62 15.96
CA ALA A 4 4.33 4.72 15.50
C ALA A 4 4.16 3.64 14.42
N ASP A 5 3.59 2.50 14.79
CA ASP A 5 3.38 1.38 13.87
C ASP A 5 2.56 1.94 12.71
N ARG A 6 3.17 1.97 11.51
CA ARG A 6 2.59 2.62 10.34
C ARG A 6 1.44 1.75 9.88
N ALA A 7 0.28 1.94 10.50
CA ALA A 7 -0.90 1.12 10.29
C ALA A 7 -1.56 1.52 8.98
N PHE A 8 -1.58 0.59 8.03
CA PHE A 8 -2.39 0.69 6.82
C PHE A 8 -3.73 0.00 7.04
N ALA A 9 -4.81 0.68 6.68
CA ALA A 9 -6.11 0.06 6.49
C ALA A 9 -6.36 -0.13 5.00
N PHE A 10 -7.24 -1.07 4.65
CA PHE A 10 -7.65 -1.29 3.27
C PHE A 10 -9.14 -1.58 3.19
N SER A 11 -9.75 -1.19 2.07
CA SER A 11 -11.12 -1.56 1.74
C SER A 11 -11.15 -2.32 0.43
N LEU A 12 -12.06 -3.30 0.33
CA LEU A 12 -12.24 -4.09 -0.86
C LEU A 12 -13.73 -4.42 -1.03
N ARG A 13 -14.35 -3.87 -2.08
CA ARG A 13 -15.79 -3.95 -2.31
C ARG A 13 -16.09 -4.35 -3.76
N ARG A 14 -17.03 -5.27 -3.94
CA ARG A 14 -17.59 -5.59 -5.26
C ARG A 14 -18.57 -4.50 -5.70
N SER A 15 -18.44 -4.04 -6.94
CA SER A 15 -19.43 -3.17 -7.61
C SER A 15 -19.71 -3.74 -8.99
N ALA A 16 -20.97 -4.02 -9.32
CA ALA A 16 -21.48 -4.53 -10.61
C ALA A 16 -20.48 -5.36 -11.44
N ALA A 17 -19.58 -4.72 -12.20
CA ALA A 17 -18.57 -5.35 -13.06
C ALA A 17 -17.14 -5.45 -12.47
N ALA A 18 -16.77 -4.67 -11.45
CA ALA A 18 -15.40 -4.57 -10.92
C ALA A 18 -15.29 -4.76 -9.40
N TRP A 19 -14.06 -4.93 -8.92
CA TRP A 19 -13.68 -4.89 -7.51
C TRP A 19 -12.99 -3.57 -7.23
N HIS A 20 -13.65 -2.70 -6.47
CA HIS A 20 -13.04 -1.47 -5.98
C HIS A 20 -12.18 -1.77 -4.78
N TRP A 21 -11.05 -1.07 -4.70
CA TRP A 21 -10.13 -1.17 -3.59
C TRP A 21 -9.63 0.22 -3.18
N SER A 22 -9.32 0.38 -1.89
CA SER A 22 -8.60 1.54 -1.36
C SER A 22 -7.56 1.10 -0.34
N VAL A 23 -6.53 1.93 -0.17
CA VAL A 23 -5.57 1.87 0.94
C VAL A 23 -5.63 3.19 1.67
N ASP A 24 -5.72 3.10 2.98
CA ASP A 24 -5.85 4.20 3.91
C ASP A 24 -4.63 4.22 4.84
N GLU A 25 -4.04 5.39 5.02
CA GLU A 25 -2.91 5.63 5.91
C GLU A 25 -3.29 6.78 6.85
N ALA A 26 -3.29 6.53 8.17
CA ALA A 26 -3.69 7.52 9.18
C ALA A 26 -5.08 8.17 8.92
N GLY A 27 -6.02 7.41 8.38
CA GLY A 27 -7.39 7.88 8.10
C GLY A 27 -7.56 8.62 6.77
N MET A 28 -6.52 8.68 5.93
CA MET A 28 -6.56 9.28 4.61
C MET A 28 -6.40 8.23 3.51
N VAL A 29 -7.27 8.25 2.50
CA VAL A 29 -7.11 7.39 1.31
C VAL A 29 -5.86 7.83 0.55
N VAL A 30 -4.86 6.95 0.49
CA VAL A 30 -3.59 7.22 -0.19
C VAL A 30 -3.49 6.57 -1.57
N ALA A 31 -4.31 5.55 -1.82
CA ALA A 31 -4.44 4.90 -3.11
C ALA A 31 -5.82 4.27 -3.26
N SER A 32 -6.34 4.22 -4.48
CA SER A 32 -7.58 3.51 -4.79
C SER A 32 -7.63 3.12 -6.26
N GLY A 33 -8.52 2.19 -6.59
CA GLY A 33 -8.76 1.80 -7.98
C GLY A 33 -9.83 0.74 -8.12
N SER A 34 -9.89 0.17 -9.32
CA SER A 34 -10.79 -0.95 -9.66
C SER A 34 -10.04 -2.05 -10.39
N ALA A 35 -10.38 -3.31 -10.14
CA ALA A 35 -9.85 -4.47 -10.84
C ALA A 35 -10.97 -5.40 -11.33
N SER A 36 -10.69 -6.19 -12.37
CA SER A 36 -11.65 -7.16 -12.92
C SER A 36 -11.95 -8.31 -11.95
N SER A 37 -11.01 -8.66 -11.08
CA SER A 37 -11.15 -9.76 -10.10
C SER A 37 -10.74 -9.35 -8.69
N ARG A 38 -11.25 -10.10 -7.70
CA ARG A 38 -10.90 -9.93 -6.28
C ARG A 38 -9.41 -10.12 -6.03
N ALA A 39 -8.82 -11.12 -6.69
CA ALA A 39 -7.41 -11.46 -6.53
C ALA A 39 -6.50 -10.33 -7.05
N LEU A 40 -6.84 -9.74 -8.20
CA LEU A 40 -6.11 -8.58 -8.72
C LEU A 40 -6.22 -7.37 -7.79
N ALA A 41 -7.43 -7.06 -7.30
CA ALA A 41 -7.61 -5.97 -6.34
C ALA A 41 -6.79 -6.17 -5.05
N ALA A 42 -6.76 -7.40 -4.51
CA ALA A 42 -5.95 -7.72 -3.34
C ALA A 42 -4.43 -7.61 -3.62
N ALA A 43 -3.98 -8.07 -4.79
CA ALA A 43 -2.57 -7.93 -5.18
C ALA A 43 -2.14 -6.47 -5.31
N LEU A 44 -3.02 -5.60 -5.83
CA LEU A 44 -2.76 -4.15 -5.92
C LEU A 44 -2.66 -3.50 -4.53
N ILE A 45 -3.54 -3.86 -3.59
CA ILE A 45 -3.46 -3.40 -2.19
C ILE A 45 -2.11 -3.78 -1.58
N ILE A 46 -1.71 -5.06 -1.69
CA ILE A 46 -0.45 -5.55 -1.11
C ILE A 46 0.75 -4.85 -1.74
N ARG A 47 0.76 -4.72 -3.07
CA ARG A 47 1.82 -4.00 -3.80
C ARG A 47 1.95 -2.57 -3.28
N GLU A 48 0.84 -1.88 -3.09
CA GLU A 48 0.82 -0.49 -2.62
C GLU A 48 1.39 -0.38 -1.21
N ILE A 49 0.91 -1.20 -0.27
CA ILE A 49 1.42 -1.25 1.11
C ILE A 49 2.93 -1.52 1.10
N CYS A 50 3.38 -2.55 0.38
CA CYS A 50 4.80 -2.89 0.28
C CYS A 50 5.65 -1.77 -0.30
N SER A 51 5.14 -1.04 -1.30
CA SER A 51 5.87 0.08 -1.91
C SER A 51 6.10 1.24 -0.93
N ARG A 52 5.16 1.44 0.01
CA ARG A 52 5.21 2.49 1.03
C ARG A 52 5.97 2.07 2.28
N SER A 53 5.99 0.79 2.59
CA SER A 53 6.73 0.22 3.73
C SER A 53 8.23 0.10 3.49
N ARG A 54 8.71 0.20 2.25
CA ARG A 54 10.15 0.22 1.99
C ARG A 54 10.76 1.49 2.58
N PRO A 55 11.70 1.39 3.53
CA PRO A 55 12.42 2.56 4.01
C PRO A 55 13.21 3.17 2.85
N HIS A 56 13.32 4.49 2.85
CA HIS A 56 14.23 5.28 2.03
C HIS A 56 15.69 4.98 2.45
N ALA A 57 16.15 3.74 2.29
CA ALA A 57 17.54 3.36 2.46
C ALA A 57 18.27 3.56 1.13
N ALA A 58 18.39 4.82 0.72
CA ALA A 58 19.20 5.24 -0.42
C ALA A 58 20.08 6.41 0.02
N SER A 59 21.02 6.16 0.92
CA SER A 59 22.29 6.90 1.02
C SER A 59 23.21 6.19 2.00
N SER A 60 24.51 6.28 1.73
CA SER A 60 25.63 5.58 2.38
C SER A 60 25.90 4.16 1.88
N ILE A 61 26.15 4.03 0.58
CA ILE A 61 27.34 3.25 0.18
C ILE A 61 28.49 4.27 0.23
N GLU A 62 29.09 4.46 1.41
CA GLU A 62 30.40 5.11 1.45
C GLU A 62 31.37 4.18 0.71
N GLN A 63 31.84 4.66 -0.44
CA GLN A 63 33.02 4.11 -1.10
C GLN A 63 34.19 4.31 -0.13
N ALA A 64 34.55 3.26 0.61
CA ALA A 64 35.85 3.20 1.27
C ALA A 64 36.91 3.08 0.17
N ALA A 65 37.66 4.16 -0.02
CA ALA A 65 38.90 4.22 -0.79
C ALA A 65 40.05 3.54 -0.03
#